data_AF-A0A9D5TRV4-F1
#
_entry.id   AF-A0A9D5TRV4-F1
#
_cell.length_a   1.000
_cell.length_b   1.000
_cell.length_c   1.000
_cell.angle_alpha   90.00
_cell.angle_beta   90.00
_cell.angle_gamma   90.00
#
_symmetry.space_group_name_H-M   'P 1'
#
loop_
_entity.id
_entity.type
_entity.pdbx_description
1 polymer ?
#
loop_
_entity_poly.entity_id
_entity_poly.type
_entity_poly.pdbx_seq_one_letter_code
_entity_poly.pdbx_strand_id
1 'polypeptide(L)'
;MKEKVKFLWIYTGILFSFALILIIFAYLTQNNMYKETNEISKGYQSNIEMLTKENENLHSQINELKKNEEKLNREKTYLSEVDSILKNALENYDSNNKKEAKELVKDIDKTKTNDLQNYIIDKINE
;
A
#
# COMPACT_ATOMS: atom_id res chain seq x y z
N MET A 1 -57.11 40.24 48.72
CA MET A 1 -55.70 39.78 48.77
C MET A 1 -55.57 38.25 48.69
N LYS A 2 -56.38 37.45 49.40
CA LYS A 2 -56.26 35.97 49.42
C LYS A 2 -56.43 35.27 48.05
N GLU A 3 -57.30 35.76 47.16
CA GLU A 3 -57.50 35.15 45.83
C GLU A 3 -56.32 35.40 44.87
N LYS A 4 -55.73 36.60 44.92
CA LYS A 4 -54.53 36.92 44.13
C LYS A 4 -53.34 36.04 44.51
N VAL A 5 -53.20 35.70 45.80
CA VAL A 5 -52.15 34.79 46.29
C VAL A 5 -52.38 33.36 45.81
N LYS A 6 -53.63 32.85 45.83
CA LYS A 6 -53.96 31.53 45.28
C LYS A 6 -53.65 31.40 43.78
N PHE A 7 -53.97 32.43 43.00
CA PHE A 7 -53.63 32.47 41.57
C PHE A 7 -52.11 32.45 41.34
N LEU A 8 -51.35 33.16 42.18
CA LEU A 8 -49.89 33.20 42.10
C LEU A 8 -49.26 31.82 42.40
N TRP A 9 -49.79 31.08 43.38
CA TRP A 9 -49.32 29.71 43.68
C TRP A 9 -49.63 28.72 42.56
N ILE A 10 -50.82 28.82 41.93
CA ILE A 10 -51.20 27.98 40.79
C ILE A 10 -50.31 28.29 39.59
N TYR A 11 -50.08 29.57 39.28
CA TYR A 11 -49.18 29.99 38.20
C TYR A 11 -47.75 29.49 38.42
N THR A 12 -47.22 29.64 39.63
CA THR A 12 -45.89 29.11 40.00
C THR A 12 -45.82 27.60 39.86
N GLY A 13 -46.85 26.86 40.26
CA GLY A 13 -46.90 25.40 40.10
C GLY A 13 -46.87 24.97 38.62
N ILE A 14 -47.61 25.67 37.76
CA ILE A 14 -47.62 25.42 36.31
C ILE A 14 -46.25 25.75 35.70
N LEU A 15 -45.66 26.90 36.07
CA LEU A 15 -44.35 27.33 35.55
C LEU A 15 -43.24 26.35 35.95
N PHE A 16 -43.28 25.89 37.21
CA PHE A 16 -42.34 24.90 37.71
C PHE A 16 -42.48 23.56 36.99
N SER A 17 -43.71 23.11 36.72
CA SER A 17 -43.96 21.90 35.94
C SER A 17 -43.42 22.01 34.51
N PHE A 18 -43.62 23.15 33.84
CA PHE A 18 -43.05 23.42 32.52
C PHE A 18 -41.53 23.41 32.52
N ALA A 19 -40.89 24.03 33.52
CA ALA A 19 -39.44 24.01 33.67
C ALA A 19 -38.90 22.59 33.86
N LEU A 20 -39.59 21.77 34.66
CA LEU A 20 -39.22 20.38 34.91
C LEU A 20 -39.29 19.54 33.62
N ILE A 21 -40.34 19.72 32.82
CA ILE A 21 -40.48 19.10 31.50
C ILE A 21 -39.31 19.52 30.59
N LEU A 22 -38.99 20.80 30.51
CA LEU A 22 -37.88 21.29 29.68
C LEU A 22 -36.51 20.73 30.12
N ILE A 23 -36.28 20.60 31.43
CA ILE A 23 -35.04 19.99 31.95
C ILE A 23 -34.93 18.52 31.53
N ILE A 24 -36.02 17.76 31.64
CA ILE A 24 -36.05 16.35 31.22
C ILE A 24 -35.82 16.24 29.70
N PHE A 25 -36.48 17.08 28.90
CA PHE A 25 -36.27 17.10 27.45
C PHE A 25 -34.83 17.47 27.08
N ALA A 26 -34.23 18.47 27.74
CA ALA A 26 -32.84 18.86 27.52
C ALA A 26 -31.88 17.72 27.85
N TYR A 27 -32.07 17.04 28.97
CA TYR A 27 -31.24 15.90 29.38
C TYR A 27 -31.34 14.72 28.41
N LEU A 28 -32.56 14.35 28.00
CA LEU A 28 -32.78 13.26 27.03
C LEU A 28 -32.16 13.59 25.67
N THR A 29 -32.37 14.82 25.19
CA THR A 29 -31.82 15.28 23.91
C THR A 29 -30.29 15.28 23.94
N GLN A 30 -29.70 15.82 25.00
CA GLN A 30 -28.25 15.90 25.16
C GLN A 30 -27.61 14.51 25.24
N ASN A 31 -28.20 13.58 26.00
CA ASN A 31 -27.69 12.22 26.11
C ASN A 31 -27.75 11.48 24.76
N ASN A 32 -28.82 11.67 23.99
CA ASN A 32 -28.94 11.03 22.68
C ASN A 32 -27.89 11.57 21.68
N MET A 33 -27.70 12.90 21.65
CA MET A 33 -26.69 13.55 20.81
C MET A 33 -25.26 13.15 21.19
N TYR A 34 -24.95 13.00 22.48
CA TYR A 34 -23.63 12.51 22.92
C TYR A 34 -23.38 11.06 22.52
N LYS A 35 -24.40 10.20 22.53
CA LYS A 35 -24.25 8.82 22.06
C LYS A 35 -23.98 8.77 20.56
N GLU A 36 -24.79 9.48 19.77
CA GLU A 36 -24.66 9.52 18.32
C GLU A 36 -23.29 10.08 17.89
N THR A 37 -22.84 11.17 18.49
CA THR A 37 -21.51 11.75 18.20
C THR A 37 -20.35 10.83 18.61
N ASN A 38 -20.47 10.10 19.72
CA ASN A 38 -19.47 9.12 20.14
C ASN A 38 -19.42 7.90 19.21
N GLU A 39 -20.57 7.40 18.75
CA GLU A 39 -20.63 6.29 17.80
C GLU A 39 -20.06 6.69 16.44
N ILE A 40 -20.41 7.88 15.94
CA ILE A 40 -19.84 8.45 14.73
C ILE A 40 -18.32 8.62 14.85
N SER A 41 -17.84 9.18 15.97
CA SER A 41 -16.41 9.35 16.24
C SER A 41 -15.65 8.01 16.25
N LYS A 42 -16.19 6.99 16.90
CA LYS A 42 -15.62 5.63 16.89
C LYS A 42 -15.61 5.03 15.48
N GLY A 43 -16.68 5.24 14.71
CA GLY A 43 -16.75 4.80 13.31
C GLY A 43 -15.66 5.45 12.45
N TYR A 44 -15.46 6.77 12.58
CA TYR A 44 -14.38 7.47 11.88
C TYR A 44 -13.00 6.99 12.32
N GLN A 45 -12.78 6.80 13.62
CA GLN A 45 -11.50 6.30 14.11
C GLN A 45 -11.19 4.91 13.56
N SER A 46 -12.16 4.00 13.58
CA SER A 46 -12.00 2.66 13.02
C SER A 46 -11.70 2.70 11.52
N ASN A 47 -12.38 3.56 10.76
CA ASN A 47 -12.11 3.74 9.33
C ASN A 47 -10.71 4.29 9.06
N ILE A 48 -10.26 5.27 9.85
CA ILE A 48 -8.90 5.82 9.74
C ILE A 48 -7.85 4.75 10.05
N GLU A 49 -8.05 3.94 11.10
CA GLU A 49 -7.15 2.84 11.44
C GLU A 49 -7.09 1.78 10.33
N MET A 50 -8.22 1.42 9.73
CA MET A 50 -8.25 0.48 8.59
C MET A 50 -7.52 1.05 7.38
N LEU A 51 -7.82 2.29 6.99
CA LEU A 51 -7.17 2.96 5.86
C LEU A 51 -5.67 3.13 6.08
N THR A 52 -5.24 3.38 7.32
CA THR A 52 -3.81 3.49 7.67
C THR A 52 -3.10 2.16 7.48
N LYS A 53 -3.67 1.06 8.00
CA LYS A 53 -3.13 -0.29 7.81
C LYS A 53 -3.09 -0.71 6.35
N GLU A 54 -4.14 -0.40 5.59
CA GLU A 54 -4.19 -0.70 4.16
C GLU A 54 -3.12 0.07 3.40
N ASN A 55 -2.92 1.35 3.74
CA ASN A 55 -1.88 2.18 3.12
C ASN A 55 -0.47 1.66 3.45
N GLU A 56 -0.21 1.27 4.71
CA GLU A 56 1.07 0.64 5.09
C GLU A 56 1.34 -0.66 4.31
N ASN A 57 0.31 -1.51 4.17
CA ASN A 57 0.40 -2.75 3.40
C ASN A 57 0.68 -2.48 1.91
N LEU A 58 -0.06 -1.54 1.29
CA LEU A 58 0.18 -1.13 -0.09
C LEU A 58 1.59 -0.56 -0.27
N HIS A 59 2.07 0.24 0.67
CA HIS A 59 3.42 0.79 0.63
C HIS A 59 4.49 -0.31 0.68
N SER A 60 4.29 -1.33 1.51
CA SER A 60 5.17 -2.51 1.56
C SER A 60 5.20 -3.24 0.22
N GLN A 61 4.03 -3.51 -0.36
CA GLN A 61 3.92 -4.19 -1.66
C GLN A 61 4.60 -3.40 -2.78
N ILE A 62 4.44 -2.08 -2.81
CA ILE A 62 5.11 -1.21 -3.78
C ILE A 62 6.63 -1.31 -3.65
N ASN A 63 7.16 -1.33 -2.42
CA ASN A 63 8.60 -1.44 -2.19
C ASN A 63 9.16 -2.81 -2.62
N GLU A 64 8.40 -3.88 -2.44
CA GLU A 64 8.77 -5.21 -2.95
C GLU A 64 8.76 -5.26 -4.48
N LEU A 65 7.72 -4.70 -5.12
CA LEU A 65 7.62 -4.64 -6.58
C LEU A 65 8.79 -3.85 -7.18
N LYS A 66 9.17 -2.71 -6.59
CA LYS A 66 10.32 -1.93 -7.04
C LYS A 66 11.63 -2.72 -6.97
N LYS A 67 11.86 -3.47 -5.88
CA LYS A 67 13.06 -4.32 -5.75
C LYS A 67 13.09 -5.41 -6.82
N ASN A 68 11.94 -6.00 -7.12
CA ASN A 68 11.82 -7.01 -8.17
C ASN A 68 12.06 -6.42 -9.56
N GLU A 69 11.53 -5.22 -9.83
CA GLU A 69 11.77 -4.49 -11.08
C GLU A 69 13.24 -4.16 -11.28
N GLU A 70 13.94 -3.68 -10.24
CA GLU A 70 15.38 -3.44 -10.30
C GLU A 70 16.17 -4.72 -10.57
N LYS A 71 15.78 -5.84 -9.94
CA LYS A 71 16.43 -7.14 -10.18
C LYS A 71 16.23 -7.58 -11.63
N LEU A 72 15.01 -7.51 -12.13
CA LEU A 72 14.68 -7.88 -13.51
C LEU A 72 15.42 -6.99 -14.52
N ASN A 73 15.52 -5.69 -14.27
CA ASN A 73 16.28 -4.77 -15.12
C ASN A 73 17.77 -5.12 -15.13
N ARG A 74 18.36 -5.46 -13.98
CA ARG A 74 19.76 -5.93 -13.91
C ARG A 74 19.95 -7.22 -14.71
N GLU A 75 19.06 -8.20 -14.58
CA GLU A 75 19.11 -9.46 -15.33
C GLU A 75 18.94 -9.22 -16.84
N LYS A 76 18.05 -8.32 -17.25
CA LYS A 76 17.86 -7.95 -18.65
C LYS A 76 19.10 -7.29 -19.25
N THR A 77 19.72 -6.36 -18.52
CA THR A 77 20.97 -5.72 -18.97
C THR A 77 22.07 -6.76 -19.13
N TYR A 78 22.23 -7.65 -18.14
CA TYR A 78 23.21 -8.74 -18.21
C TYR A 78 22.99 -9.65 -19.43
N LEU A 79 21.74 -10.09 -19.67
CA LEU A 79 21.43 -10.93 -20.84
C LEU A 79 21.73 -10.21 -22.16
N SER A 80 21.44 -8.90 -22.25
CA SER A 80 21.74 -8.11 -23.43
C SER A 80 23.25 -7.97 -23.67
N GLU A 81 24.05 -7.83 -22.61
CA GLU A 81 25.51 -7.81 -22.71
C GLU A 81 26.04 -9.17 -23.18
N VAL A 82 25.53 -10.26 -22.61
CA VAL A 82 25.85 -11.62 -23.03
C VAL A 82 25.54 -11.83 -24.52
N ASP A 83 24.37 -11.40 -25.00
CA ASP A 83 24.01 -11.52 -26.42
C ASP A 83 25.00 -10.78 -27.33
N SER A 84 25.46 -9.59 -26.91
CA SER A 84 26.48 -8.84 -27.66
C SER A 84 27.83 -9.55 -27.67
N ILE A 85 28.24 -10.14 -26.54
CA ILE A 85 29.49 -10.89 -26.44
C ILE A 85 29.42 -12.14 -27.32
N LEU A 86 28.31 -12.88 -27.26
CA LEU A 86 28.12 -14.10 -28.06
C LEU A 86 28.11 -13.81 -29.54
N LYS A 87 27.50 -12.69 -29.96
CA LYS A 87 27.55 -12.25 -31.35
C LYS A 87 28.99 -12.00 -31.81
N ASN A 88 29.76 -11.24 -31.05
CA ASN A 88 31.17 -10.97 -31.37
C ASN A 88 32.02 -12.24 -31.34
N ALA A 89 31.73 -13.16 -30.42
CA ALA A 89 32.44 -14.43 -30.31
C ALA A 89 32.14 -15.36 -31.49
N LEU A 90 30.88 -15.40 -31.96
CA LEU A 90 30.48 -16.12 -33.18
C LEU A 90 31.19 -15.55 -34.42
N GLU A 91 31.23 -14.22 -34.58
CA GLU A 91 31.93 -13.58 -35.71
C GLU A 91 33.42 -13.95 -35.72
N ASN A 92 34.08 -14.00 -34.55
CA ASN A 92 35.46 -14.45 -34.43
C ASN A 92 35.63 -15.94 -34.69
N TYR A 93 34.69 -16.77 -34.23
CA TYR A 93 34.70 -18.21 -34.46
C TYR A 93 34.59 -18.54 -35.95
N ASP A 94 33.65 -17.89 -36.65
CA ASP A 94 33.42 -18.03 -38.09
C ASP A 94 34.61 -17.51 -38.91
N SER A 95 35.29 -16.48 -38.42
CA SER A 95 36.53 -15.94 -39.02
C SER A 95 37.78 -16.78 -38.72
N ASN A 96 37.61 -17.98 -38.14
CA ASN A 96 38.67 -18.91 -37.73
C ASN A 96 39.61 -18.39 -36.60
N ASN A 97 39.23 -17.32 -35.91
CA ASN A 97 39.91 -16.76 -34.74
C ASN A 97 39.41 -17.44 -33.44
N LYS A 98 39.47 -18.78 -33.40
CA LYS A 98 38.88 -19.59 -32.32
C LYS A 98 39.40 -19.26 -30.92
N LYS A 99 40.67 -18.85 -30.80
CA LYS A 99 41.27 -18.48 -29.51
C LYS A 99 40.60 -17.24 -28.91
N GLU A 100 40.35 -16.23 -29.75
CA GLU A 100 39.71 -14.98 -29.35
C GLU A 100 38.23 -15.20 -29.04
N ALA A 101 37.54 -16.01 -29.84
CA ALA A 101 36.16 -16.43 -29.55
C ALA A 101 36.03 -17.13 -28.18
N LYS A 102 36.95 -18.06 -27.86
CA LYS A 102 36.96 -18.76 -26.55
C LYS A 102 37.21 -17.80 -25.39
N GLU A 103 38.10 -16.82 -25.54
CA GLU A 103 38.33 -15.84 -24.47
C GLU A 103 37.14 -14.90 -24.26
N LEU A 104 36.43 -14.50 -25.32
CA LEU A 104 35.25 -13.66 -25.20
C LEU A 104 34.14 -14.31 -24.36
N VAL A 105 33.98 -15.63 -24.44
CA VAL A 105 32.88 -16.35 -23.76
C VAL A 105 33.28 -16.95 -22.40
N LYS A 106 34.55 -16.89 -22.02
CA LYS A 106 35.08 -17.58 -20.84
C LYS A 106 34.48 -17.11 -19.52
N ASP A 107 34.23 -15.81 -19.41
CA ASP A 107 33.74 -15.18 -18.18
C ASP A 107 32.20 -15.13 -18.13
N ILE A 108 31.51 -15.72 -19.11
CA ILE A 108 30.04 -15.78 -19.12
C ILE A 108 29.57 -16.83 -18.10
N ASP A 109 28.72 -16.40 -17.18
CA ASP A 109 28.11 -17.27 -16.18
C ASP A 109 26.94 -18.05 -16.79
N LYS A 110 27.20 -19.32 -17.11
CA LYS A 110 26.21 -20.25 -17.71
C LYS A 110 24.96 -20.47 -16.86
N THR A 111 25.00 -20.15 -15.56
CA THR A 111 23.83 -20.30 -14.68
C THR A 111 22.82 -19.16 -14.86
N LYS A 112 23.20 -18.09 -15.55
CA LYS A 112 22.39 -16.88 -15.78
C LYS A 112 22.03 -16.68 -17.26
N THR A 113 22.25 -17.69 -18.07
CA THR A 113 22.01 -17.70 -19.52
C THR A 113 20.91 -18.70 -19.87
N ASN A 114 20.30 -18.52 -21.03
CA ASN A 114 19.30 -19.45 -21.55
C ASN A 114 19.94 -20.63 -22.31
N ASP A 115 19.14 -21.63 -22.67
CA ASP A 115 19.59 -22.86 -23.33
C ASP A 115 20.31 -22.58 -24.67
N LEU A 116 19.83 -21.60 -25.44
CA LEU A 116 20.43 -21.23 -26.72
C LEU A 116 21.80 -20.57 -26.52
N GLN A 117 21.92 -19.64 -25.57
CA GLN A 117 23.19 -19.01 -25.21
C GLN A 117 24.19 -20.06 -24.72
N ASN A 118 23.75 -21.00 -23.87
CA ASN A 118 24.58 -22.09 -23.39
C ASN A 118 25.09 -22.98 -24.52
N TYR A 119 24.22 -23.35 -25.46
CA TYR A 119 24.61 -24.10 -26.65
C TYR A 119 25.68 -23.37 -27.47
N ILE A 120 25.54 -22.05 -27.69
CA ILE A 120 26.52 -21.25 -28.42
C ILE A 120 27.87 -21.23 -27.68
N ILE A 121 27.85 -21.02 -26.36
CA ILE A 121 29.07 -21.01 -25.52
C ILE A 121 29.77 -22.36 -25.60
N ASP A 122 29.03 -23.46 -25.50
CA ASP A 122 29.58 -24.81 -25.61
C ASP A 122 30.21 -25.03 -26.98
N LYS A 123 29.53 -24.61 -28.05
CA LYS A 123 30.02 -24.73 -29.42
C LYS A 123 31.31 -23.95 -29.68
N ILE A 124 31.41 -22.75 -29.11
CA ILE A 124 32.61 -21.92 -29.21
C ILE A 124 33.76 -22.55 -28.43
N ASN A 125 33.48 -23.26 -27.32
CA ASN A 125 34.48 -23.89 -26.46
C ASN A 125 34.95 -25.27 -26.92
N GLU A 126 34.21 -25.97 -27.79
CA GLU A 126 34.70 -27.14 -28.55
C GLU A 126 36.03 -26.83 -29.28
#